data_AF-A0A2E7S6R8-F1
#
_entry.id   AF-A0A2E7S6R8-F1
#
_cell.length_a   1.000
_cell.length_b   1.000
_cell.length_c   1.000
_cell.angle_alpha   90.00
_cell.angle_beta   90.00
_cell.angle_gamma   90.00
#
_symmetry.space_group_name_H-M   'P 1'
#
loop_
_entity.id
_entity.type
_entity.pdbx_description
1 polymer ?
#
loop_
_entity_poly.entity_id
_entity_poly.type
_entity_poly.pdbx_seq_one_letter_code
_entity_poly.pdbx_strand_id
1 'polypeptide(L)'
;MSLAAAQVWVGFCLLGIGFAMHRTGPAFKRHPAGTPVALLGLALILLHSEPAEPESLLVETTTDIMPWIICAAIGINLVLSGAPIYSNARTLPLLAGWAGIIAAWYLILETLRDLTLIETLSWLGSILGAILAIAVFALSVKYTESKTPVEPESTPLTEKERKYVQSVISRHLEASDEF
;
A
#
# COMPACT_ATOMS: atom_id res chain seq x y z
N MET A 1 20.68 20.34 8.08
CA MET A 1 19.94 19.79 6.92
C MET A 1 19.44 20.96 6.10
N SER A 2 19.57 20.89 4.78
CA SER A 2 18.99 21.92 3.89
C SER A 2 17.47 21.85 3.93
N LEU A 3 16.80 22.96 3.61
CA LEU A 3 15.34 23.01 3.60
C LEU A 3 14.75 22.05 2.54
N ALA A 4 15.45 21.88 1.42
CA ALA A 4 15.12 20.90 0.38
C ALA A 4 15.25 19.45 0.88
N ALA A 5 16.31 19.10 1.62
CA ALA A 5 16.45 17.77 2.19
C ALA A 5 15.33 17.47 3.19
N ALA A 6 15.02 18.42 4.08
CA ALA A 6 13.92 18.28 5.02
C ALA A 6 12.57 18.05 4.31
N GLN A 7 12.33 18.75 3.20
CA GLN A 7 11.12 18.57 2.39
C GLN A 7 10.99 17.14 1.85
N VAL A 8 12.06 16.56 1.28
CA VAL A 8 12.06 15.19 0.74
C VAL A 8 11.77 14.17 1.84
N TRP A 9 12.45 14.28 2.98
CA TRP A 9 12.25 13.35 4.10
C TRP A 9 10.87 13.48 4.74
N VAL A 10 10.34 14.70 4.86
CA VAL A 10 8.96 14.92 5.32
C VAL A 10 7.96 14.33 4.33
N GLY A 11 8.18 14.52 3.03
CA GLY A 11 7.37 13.92 1.97
C GLY A 11 7.35 12.39 2.05
N PHE A 12 8.52 11.77 2.24
CA PHE A 12 8.65 10.32 2.40
C PHE A 12 7.92 9.79 3.64
N CYS A 13 8.06 10.47 4.78
CA CYS A 13 7.33 10.12 6.00
C CYS A 13 5.81 10.24 5.82
N LEU A 14 5.33 11.30 5.18
CA LEU A 14 3.89 11.51 4.92
C LEU A 14 3.32 10.46 3.95
N LEU A 15 4.10 10.03 2.96
CA LEU A 15 3.73 8.90 2.10
C LEU A 15 3.50 7.63 2.91
N GLY A 16 4.43 7.29 3.80
CA GLY A 16 4.31 6.13 4.69
C GLY A 16 3.11 6.22 5.63
N ILE A 17 2.89 7.39 6.25
CA ILE A 17 1.75 7.65 7.14
C ILE A 17 0.43 7.53 6.37
N GLY A 18 0.32 8.14 5.19
CA GLY A 18 -0.88 8.07 4.36
C GLY A 18 -1.23 6.63 3.97
N PHE A 19 -0.22 5.84 3.60
CA PHE A 19 -0.39 4.40 3.32
C PHE A 19 -0.86 3.63 4.56
N ALA A 20 -0.24 3.85 5.72
CA ALA A 20 -0.63 3.20 6.97
C ALA A 20 -2.07 3.55 7.38
N MET A 21 -2.49 4.80 7.24
CA MET A 21 -3.87 5.24 7.50
C MET A 21 -4.88 4.59 6.54
N HIS A 22 -4.49 4.40 5.28
CA HIS A 22 -5.33 3.75 4.27
C HIS A 22 -5.45 2.22 4.49
N ARG A 23 -4.41 1.58 5.00
CA ARG A 23 -4.34 0.13 5.28
C ARG A 23 -4.71 -0.27 6.72
N THR A 24 -5.58 0.50 7.37
CA THR A 24 -6.17 0.10 8.64
C THR A 24 -6.97 -1.21 8.49
N GLY A 25 -6.76 -2.15 9.43
CA GLY A 25 -7.27 -3.52 9.34
C GLY A 25 -8.80 -3.61 9.29
N PRO A 26 -9.39 -4.78 8.97
CA PRO A 26 -10.83 -4.95 8.72
C PRO A 26 -11.74 -4.46 9.86
N ALA A 27 -11.22 -4.43 11.09
CA ALA A 27 -11.92 -3.96 12.29
C ALA A 27 -11.97 -2.43 12.42
N PHE A 28 -11.23 -1.68 11.60
CA PHE A 28 -11.11 -0.23 11.69
C PHE A 28 -11.67 0.44 10.43
N LYS A 29 -12.38 1.55 10.61
CA LYS A 29 -12.82 2.38 9.48
C LYS A 29 -11.60 3.05 8.85
N ARG A 30 -11.42 2.85 7.54
CA ARG A 30 -10.36 3.51 6.77
C ARG A 30 -10.52 5.02 6.89
N HIS A 31 -9.46 5.70 7.30
CA HIS A 31 -9.52 7.15 7.48
C HIS A 31 -9.58 7.84 6.11
N PRO A 32 -10.55 8.74 5.85
CA PRO A 32 -10.72 9.36 4.52
C PRO A 32 -9.51 10.21 4.10
N ALA A 33 -8.72 10.69 5.08
CA ALA A 33 -7.51 11.47 4.81
C ALA A 33 -6.28 10.62 4.43
N GLY A 34 -6.33 9.28 4.44
CA GLY A 34 -5.14 8.46 4.11
C GLY A 34 -4.62 8.71 2.69
N THR A 35 -5.53 8.72 1.71
CA THR A 35 -5.20 9.00 0.30
C THR A 35 -4.65 10.42 0.08
N PRO A 36 -5.30 11.51 0.55
CA PRO A 36 -4.75 12.85 0.34
C PRO A 36 -3.42 13.09 1.08
N VAL A 37 -3.20 12.47 2.25
CA VAL A 37 -1.91 12.55 2.95
C VAL A 37 -0.81 11.87 2.15
N ALA A 38 -1.09 10.69 1.58
CA ALA A 38 -0.13 9.99 0.72
C ALA A 38 0.20 10.80 -0.55
N LEU A 39 -0.81 11.39 -1.19
CA LEU A 39 -0.64 12.24 -2.38
C LEU A 39 0.15 13.52 -2.07
N LEU A 40 -0.09 14.14 -0.91
CA LEU A 40 0.66 15.29 -0.45
C LEU A 40 2.13 14.92 -0.22
N GLY A 41 2.40 13.79 0.44
CA GLY A 41 3.76 13.28 0.62
C GLY A 41 4.50 13.07 -0.71
N LEU A 42 3.82 12.48 -1.69
CA LEU A 42 4.35 12.28 -3.04
C LEU A 42 4.60 13.62 -3.75
N ALA A 43 3.66 14.56 -3.64
CA ALA A 43 3.81 15.89 -4.20
C ALA A 43 5.01 16.64 -3.61
N LEU A 44 5.28 16.50 -2.30
CA LEU A 44 6.45 17.12 -1.67
C LEU A 44 7.78 16.53 -2.14
N ILE A 45 7.83 15.24 -2.50
CA ILE A 45 9.03 14.63 -3.08
C ILE A 45 9.26 15.13 -4.51
N LEU A 46 8.20 15.24 -5.32
CA LEU A 46 8.31 15.63 -6.73
C LEU A 46 8.47 17.14 -6.95
N LEU A 47 7.79 17.97 -6.15
CA LEU A 47 7.82 19.44 -6.26
C LEU A 47 8.93 20.01 -5.37
N HIS A 48 10.17 19.62 -5.62
CA HIS A 48 11.31 20.05 -4.81
C HIS A 48 12.01 21.29 -5.39
N SER A 49 12.70 22.03 -4.53
CA SER A 49 13.79 22.93 -4.94
C SER A 49 15.08 22.11 -4.93
N GLU A 50 15.97 22.27 -5.92
CA GLU A 50 17.22 21.49 -6.14
C GLU A 50 17.81 20.88 -4.86
N PRO A 51 17.69 19.54 -4.64
CA PRO A 51 18.16 18.90 -3.43
C PRO A 51 19.66 18.65 -3.56
N ALA A 52 20.37 18.67 -2.43
CA ALA A 52 21.75 18.17 -2.41
C ALA A 52 21.76 16.63 -2.51
N GLU A 53 22.88 16.03 -2.89
CA GLU A 53 23.07 14.58 -2.73
C GLU A 53 23.10 14.23 -1.23
N PRO A 54 22.42 13.17 -0.76
CA PRO A 54 21.88 12.00 -1.49
C PRO A 54 20.40 12.06 -1.90
N GLU A 55 19.65 13.11 -1.54
CA GLU A 55 18.20 13.17 -1.80
C GLU A 55 17.85 13.27 -3.29
N SER A 56 18.73 13.87 -4.09
CA SER A 56 18.60 13.93 -5.56
C SER A 56 18.46 12.54 -6.20
N LEU A 57 19.24 11.56 -5.75
CA LEU A 57 19.17 10.18 -6.24
C LEU A 57 17.79 9.56 -6.00
N LEU A 58 17.21 9.79 -4.82
CA LEU A 58 15.88 9.30 -4.48
C LEU A 58 14.81 9.93 -5.37
N VAL A 59 14.91 11.23 -5.62
CA VAL A 59 13.97 11.96 -6.48
C VAL A 59 14.08 11.51 -7.93
N GLU A 60 15.30 11.40 -8.46
CA GLU A 60 15.57 10.94 -9.83
C GLU A 60 15.01 9.53 -10.03
N THR A 61 15.38 8.60 -9.15
CA THR A 61 14.87 7.22 -9.16
C THR A 61 13.34 7.17 -9.06
N THR A 62 12.74 8.00 -8.20
CA THR A 62 11.27 8.07 -8.06
C THR A 62 10.63 8.57 -9.35
N THR A 63 11.23 9.56 -10.01
CA THR A 63 10.71 10.15 -11.24
C THR A 63 10.81 9.17 -12.41
N ASP A 64 11.91 8.42 -12.51
CA ASP A 64 12.12 7.44 -13.58
C ASP A 64 11.17 6.25 -13.48
N ILE A 65 10.88 5.79 -12.25
CA ILE A 65 10.04 4.62 -12.01
C ILE A 65 8.55 4.99 -11.97
N MET A 66 8.18 6.27 -11.75
CA MET A 66 6.78 6.71 -11.64
C MET A 66 5.91 6.36 -12.86
N PRO A 67 6.33 6.59 -14.12
CA PRO A 67 5.53 6.24 -15.30
C PRO A 67 5.23 4.73 -15.36
N TRP A 68 6.21 3.91 -14.98
CA TRP A 68 6.05 2.47 -14.88
C TRP A 68 5.00 2.07 -13.84
N ILE A 69 5.09 2.63 -12.62
CA ILE A 69 4.14 2.35 -11.53
C ILE A 69 2.71 2.73 -11.92
N ILE A 70 2.53 3.92 -12.50
CA ILE A 70 1.20 4.42 -12.90
C ILE A 70 0.60 3.50 -13.98
N CYS A 71 1.39 3.16 -15.00
CA CYS A 71 0.95 2.29 -16.08
C CYS A 71 0.57 0.89 -15.57
N ALA A 72 1.39 0.32 -14.68
CA ALA A 72 1.12 -0.97 -14.04
C ALA A 72 -0.15 -0.93 -13.17
N ALA A 73 -0.33 0.11 -12.36
CA ALA A 73 -1.50 0.24 -11.49
C ALA A 73 -2.80 0.37 -12.29
N ILE A 74 -2.80 1.17 -13.36
CA ILE A 74 -3.94 1.30 -14.27
C ILE A 74 -4.22 -0.04 -14.96
N GLY A 75 -3.18 -0.70 -15.48
CA GLY A 75 -3.29 -2.00 -16.14
C GLY A 75 -3.90 -3.07 -15.22
N ILE A 76 -3.39 -3.20 -14.00
CA ILE A 76 -3.90 -4.14 -12.99
C ILE A 76 -5.35 -3.84 -12.65
N ASN A 77 -5.71 -2.58 -12.40
CA ASN A 77 -7.08 -2.21 -12.04
C ASN A 77 -8.07 -2.52 -13.17
N LEU A 78 -7.68 -2.27 -14.43
CA LEU A 78 -8.46 -2.64 -15.61
C LEU A 78 -8.63 -4.16 -15.76
N VAL A 79 -7.57 -4.94 -15.56
CA VAL A 79 -7.65 -6.41 -15.57
C VAL A 79 -8.58 -6.91 -14.47
N LEU A 80 -8.44 -6.43 -13.24
CA LEU A 80 -9.29 -6.82 -12.12
C LEU A 80 -10.76 -6.43 -12.33
N SER A 81 -11.01 -5.26 -12.91
CA SER A 81 -12.35 -4.78 -13.25
C SER A 81 -12.99 -5.57 -14.42
N GLY A 82 -12.15 -6.11 -15.31
CA GLY A 82 -12.57 -6.93 -16.45
C GLY A 82 -12.71 -8.42 -16.12
N ALA A 83 -12.11 -8.89 -15.02
CA ALA A 83 -12.06 -10.29 -14.65
C ALA A 83 -13.47 -10.83 -14.26
N PRO A 84 -13.84 -12.03 -14.72
CA PRO A 84 -15.13 -12.63 -14.40
C PRO A 84 -15.14 -13.19 -12.98
N ILE A 85 -15.49 -12.36 -11.98
CA ILE A 85 -15.65 -12.85 -10.60
C ILE A 85 -17.00 -13.57 -10.42
N TYR A 86 -18.06 -13.14 -11.14
CA TYR A 86 -19.41 -13.70 -11.02
C TYR A 86 -20.20 -13.76 -12.35
N SER A 87 -19.60 -14.35 -13.39
CA SER A 87 -20.26 -14.85 -14.63
C SER A 87 -20.26 -14.03 -15.92
N ASN A 88 -19.69 -12.81 -15.98
CA ASN A 88 -19.45 -12.16 -17.28
C ASN A 88 -18.13 -11.39 -17.30
N ALA A 89 -17.18 -11.85 -18.11
CA ALA A 89 -15.94 -11.15 -18.36
C ALA A 89 -16.22 -9.93 -19.25
N ARG A 90 -15.69 -8.77 -18.88
CA ARG A 90 -15.70 -7.61 -19.77
C ARG A 90 -14.42 -7.66 -20.59
N THR A 91 -14.51 -8.09 -21.85
CA THR A 91 -13.36 -8.33 -22.72
C THR A 91 -12.56 -7.06 -23.04
N LEU A 92 -13.24 -5.92 -23.22
CA LEU A 92 -12.60 -4.63 -23.49
C LEU A 92 -11.65 -4.15 -22.37
N PRO A 93 -12.08 -4.01 -21.10
CA PRO A 93 -11.18 -3.61 -20.02
C PRO A 93 -10.10 -4.65 -19.76
N LEU A 94 -10.34 -5.94 -20.03
CA LEU A 94 -9.33 -6.98 -19.91
C LEU A 94 -8.20 -6.81 -20.92
N LEU A 95 -8.52 -6.58 -22.21
CA LEU A 95 -7.53 -6.30 -23.25
C LEU A 95 -6.76 -5.00 -22.98
N ALA A 96 -7.47 -3.93 -22.60
CA ALA A 96 -6.85 -2.66 -22.26
C ALA A 96 -5.92 -2.79 -21.04
N GLY A 97 -6.32 -3.56 -20.03
CA GLY A 97 -5.51 -3.82 -18.85
C GLY A 97 -4.22 -4.59 -19.17
N TRP A 98 -4.31 -5.63 -20.00
CA TRP A 98 -3.12 -6.35 -20.48
C TRP A 98 -2.20 -5.48 -21.33
N ALA A 99 -2.76 -4.64 -22.22
CA ALA A 99 -1.96 -3.67 -22.97
C ALA A 99 -1.22 -2.69 -22.05
N GLY A 100 -1.88 -2.22 -20.99
CA GLY A 100 -1.24 -1.39 -19.95
C GLY A 100 -0.11 -2.13 -19.20
N ILE A 101 -0.31 -3.39 -18.86
CA ILE A 101 0.74 -4.22 -18.23
C ILE A 101 1.95 -4.39 -19.16
N ILE A 102 1.71 -4.64 -20.46
CA ILE A 102 2.78 -4.76 -21.46
C ILE A 102 3.52 -3.43 -21.62
N ALA A 103 2.80 -2.31 -21.66
CA ALA A 103 3.40 -0.98 -21.73
C ALA A 103 4.25 -0.69 -20.48
N ALA A 104 3.79 -1.08 -19.29
CA ALA A 104 4.62 -1.01 -18.08
C ALA A 104 5.90 -1.86 -18.25
N TRP A 105 5.79 -3.12 -18.68
CA TRP A 105 6.97 -3.95 -18.94
C TRP A 105 7.96 -3.29 -19.92
N TYR A 106 7.47 -2.64 -20.97
CA TYR A 106 8.31 -1.91 -21.89
C TYR A 106 9.06 -0.77 -21.21
N LEU A 107 8.37 0.06 -20.41
CA LEU A 107 8.96 1.20 -19.70
C LEU A 107 10.08 0.76 -18.75
N ILE A 108 9.86 -0.29 -17.94
CA ILE A 108 10.90 -0.75 -17.01
C ILE A 108 12.09 -1.39 -17.73
N LEU A 109 11.85 -2.08 -18.84
CA LEU A 109 12.95 -2.65 -19.65
C LEU A 109 13.77 -1.56 -20.33
N GLU A 110 13.15 -0.46 -20.72
CA GLU A 110 13.86 0.72 -21.22
C GLU A 110 14.73 1.35 -20.13
N THR A 111 14.21 1.55 -18.92
CA THR A 111 15.02 1.99 -17.77
C THR A 111 16.17 1.03 -17.47
N LEU A 112 15.95 -0.28 -17.63
CA LEU A 112 16.96 -1.29 -17.34
C LEU A 112 18.02 -1.47 -18.45
N ARG A 113 17.77 -0.97 -19.66
CA ARG A 113 18.59 -1.23 -20.86
C ARG A 113 20.02 -0.68 -20.72
N ASP A 114 20.16 0.45 -20.03
CA ASP A 114 21.41 1.21 -19.98
C ASP A 114 22.24 0.91 -18.72
N LEU A 115 21.82 -0.04 -17.87
CA LEU A 115 22.55 -0.35 -16.64
C LEU A 115 23.91 -1.02 -16.89
N THR A 116 24.93 -0.52 -16.20
CA THR A 116 26.24 -1.16 -16.14
C THR A 116 26.28 -2.34 -15.14
N LEU A 117 27.24 -3.27 -15.28
CA LEU A 117 27.39 -4.40 -14.34
C LEU A 117 27.56 -3.93 -12.87
N ILE A 118 28.24 -2.80 -12.65
CA ILE A 118 28.46 -2.25 -11.31
C ILE A 118 27.15 -1.72 -10.73
N GLU A 119 26.35 -1.01 -11.54
CA GLU A 119 25.02 -0.53 -11.14
C GLU A 119 24.08 -1.69 -10.85
N THR A 120 24.08 -2.77 -11.66
CA THR A 120 23.25 -3.94 -11.38
C THR A 120 23.58 -4.60 -10.04
N LEU A 121 24.86 -4.65 -9.67
CA LEU A 121 25.30 -5.20 -8.39
C LEU A 121 24.92 -4.28 -7.21
N SER A 122 25.02 -2.97 -7.42
CA SER A 122 24.55 -1.95 -6.46
C SER A 122 23.04 -2.04 -6.21
N TRP A 123 22.24 -2.21 -7.27
CA TRP A 123 20.81 -2.43 -7.20
C TRP A 123 20.48 -3.72 -6.43
N LEU A 124 21.18 -4.82 -6.71
CA LEU A 124 21.02 -6.07 -5.94
C LEU A 124 21.31 -5.88 -4.46
N GLY A 125 22.40 -5.17 -4.13
CA GLY A 125 22.75 -4.83 -2.76
C GLY A 125 21.66 -4.00 -2.07
N SER A 126 21.09 -3.03 -2.78
CA SER A 126 20.01 -2.17 -2.28
C SER A 126 18.72 -2.96 -2.02
N ILE A 127 18.36 -3.89 -2.92
CA ILE A 127 17.21 -4.80 -2.74
C ILE A 127 17.42 -5.67 -1.50
N LEU A 128 18.60 -6.26 -1.32
CA LEU A 128 18.92 -7.05 -0.13
C LEU A 128 18.85 -6.21 1.14
N GLY A 129 19.37 -4.99 1.11
CA GLY A 129 19.27 -4.03 2.22
C GLY A 129 17.81 -3.71 2.57
N ALA A 130 16.96 -3.47 1.57
CA ALA A 130 15.53 -3.21 1.77
C ALA A 130 14.80 -4.43 2.37
N ILE A 131 15.06 -5.64 1.87
CA ILE A 131 14.51 -6.89 2.42
C ILE A 131 14.93 -7.05 3.88
N LEU A 132 16.21 -6.80 4.19
CA LEU A 132 16.72 -6.87 5.55
C LEU A 132 16.03 -5.86 6.47
N ALA A 133 15.84 -4.62 6.02
CA ALA A 133 15.14 -3.58 6.78
C ALA A 133 13.69 -3.98 7.08
N ILE A 134 12.96 -4.52 6.09
CA ILE A 134 11.59 -5.03 6.27
C ILE A 134 11.59 -6.20 7.26
N ALA A 135 12.56 -7.11 7.18
CA ALA A 135 12.68 -8.24 8.09
C ALA A 135 12.92 -7.78 9.53
N VAL A 136 13.83 -6.81 9.74
CA VAL A 136 14.09 -6.21 11.07
C VAL A 136 12.84 -5.53 11.63
N PHE A 137 12.11 -4.79 10.79
CA PHE A 137 10.85 -4.16 11.18
C PHE A 137 9.82 -5.22 11.59
N ALA A 138 9.61 -6.26 10.79
CA ALA A 138 8.68 -7.35 11.09
C ALA A 138 9.07 -8.09 12.39
N LEU A 139 10.37 -8.33 12.61
CA LEU A 139 10.87 -8.92 13.85
C LEU A 139 10.63 -8.02 15.06
N SER A 140 10.75 -6.70 14.88
CA SER A 140 10.49 -5.72 15.93
C SER A 140 9.00 -5.66 16.30
N VAL A 141 8.11 -5.70 15.30
CA VAL A 141 6.65 -5.82 15.53
C VAL A 141 6.34 -7.11 16.28
N LYS A 142 6.84 -8.25 15.78
CA LYS A 142 6.63 -9.56 16.43
C LYS A 142 7.17 -9.59 17.86
N TYR A 143 8.34 -9.00 18.09
CA TYR A 143 8.93 -8.90 19.43
C TYR A 143 8.03 -8.08 20.37
N THR A 144 7.52 -6.95 19.89
CA THR A 144 6.63 -6.07 20.65
C THR A 144 5.30 -6.76 20.96
N GLU A 145 4.69 -7.40 19.97
CA GLU A 145 3.46 -8.18 20.14
C GLU A 145 3.67 -9.32 21.16
N SER A 146 4.79 -10.04 21.08
CA SER A 146 5.09 -11.15 22.01
C SER A 146 5.22 -10.71 23.47
N LYS A 147 5.52 -9.43 23.71
CA LYS A 147 5.62 -8.84 25.06
C LYS A 147 4.38 -8.06 25.47
N THR A 148 3.44 -7.85 24.55
CA THR A 148 2.17 -7.20 24.87
C THR A 148 1.33 -8.19 25.67
N PRO A 149 0.86 -7.84 26.88
CA PRO A 149 -0.01 -8.73 27.65
C PRO A 149 -1.22 -9.10 26.81
N VAL A 150 -1.50 -10.40 26.71
CA VAL A 150 -2.72 -10.88 26.07
C VAL A 150 -3.89 -10.29 26.85
N GLU A 151 -4.72 -9.51 26.17
CA GLU A 151 -5.92 -8.93 26.78
C GLU A 151 -6.73 -10.11 27.34
N PRO A 152 -7.09 -10.07 28.65
CA PRO A 152 -7.76 -11.20 29.26
C PRO A 152 -9.01 -11.52 28.46
N GLU A 153 -9.23 -12.80 28.18
CA GLU A 153 -10.43 -13.24 27.46
C GLU A 153 -11.65 -12.55 28.09
N SER A 154 -12.44 -11.88 27.25
CA SER A 154 -13.65 -11.21 27.71
C SER A 154 -14.47 -12.19 28.53
N THR A 155 -14.91 -11.77 29.72
CA THR A 155 -15.74 -12.63 30.56
C THR A 155 -16.90 -13.19 29.75
N PRO A 156 -17.21 -14.49 29.87
CA PRO A 156 -18.31 -15.08 29.12
C PRO A 156 -19.59 -14.29 29.41
N LEU A 157 -20.44 -14.15 28.37
CA LEU A 157 -21.70 -13.44 28.50
C LEU A 157 -22.48 -13.98 29.70
N THR A 158 -22.90 -13.07 30.57
CA THR A 158 -23.81 -13.44 31.65
C THR A 158 -25.13 -13.94 31.06
N GLU A 159 -25.86 -14.76 31.82
CA GLU A 159 -27.13 -15.34 31.34
C GLU A 159 -28.15 -14.28 30.90
N LYS A 160 -28.08 -13.07 31.47
CA LYS A 160 -28.89 -11.91 31.07
C LYS A 160 -28.45 -11.34 29.73
N GLU A 161 -27.16 -11.11 29.54
CA GLU A 161 -26.61 -10.60 28.28
C GLU A 161 -26.79 -11.61 27.16
N ARG A 162 -26.63 -12.91 27.44
CA ARG A 162 -26.89 -13.98 26.48
C ARG A 162 -28.34 -13.96 25.99
N LYS A 163 -29.32 -13.88 26.91
CA LYS A 163 -30.74 -13.76 26.54
C LYS A 163 -31.04 -12.49 25.76
N TYR A 164 -30.42 -11.37 26.14
CA TYR A 164 -30.56 -10.10 25.43
C TYR A 164 -30.01 -10.20 24.00
N VAL A 165 -28.77 -10.64 23.82
CA VAL A 165 -28.14 -10.84 22.50
C VAL A 165 -28.93 -11.84 21.67
N GLN A 166 -29.36 -12.95 22.25
CA GLN A 166 -30.20 -13.94 21.57
C GLN A 166 -31.52 -13.32 21.07
N SER A 167 -32.17 -12.47 21.87
CA SER A 167 -33.40 -11.77 21.48
C SER A 167 -33.19 -10.72 20.39
N VAL A 168 -32.03 -10.05 20.36
CA VAL A 168 -31.70 -9.06 19.34
C VAL A 168 -31.38 -9.76 18.02
N ILE A 169 -30.64 -10.86 18.06
CA ILE A 169 -30.30 -11.67 16.89
C ILE A 169 -31.56 -12.33 16.30
N SER A 170 -32.42 -12.94 17.13
CA SER A 170 -33.65 -13.57 16.65
C SER A 170 -34.58 -12.56 15.97
N ARG A 171 -34.72 -11.36 16.55
CA ARG A 171 -35.54 -10.30 15.97
C ARG A 171 -35.02 -9.78 14.63
N HIS A 172 -33.70 -9.73 14.43
CA HIS A 172 -33.12 -9.30 13.15
C HIS A 172 -33.12 -10.40 12.09
N LEU A 173 -33.03 -11.67 12.49
CA LEU A 173 -33.15 -12.81 11.57
C LEU A 173 -34.60 -13.01 11.11
N GLU A 174 -35.57 -12.93 12.02
CA GLU A 174 -37.00 -13.01 11.65
C GLU A 174 -37.42 -11.84 10.75
N ALA A 175 -36.87 -10.64 10.96
CA ALA A 175 -37.09 -9.50 10.06
C ALA A 175 -36.42 -9.66 8.68
N SER A 176 -35.53 -10.64 8.50
CA SER A 176 -34.90 -10.95 7.20
C SER A 176 -35.62 -12.05 6.41
N ASP A 177 -36.57 -12.77 7.03
CA ASP A 177 -37.36 -13.83 6.42
C ASP A 177 -38.70 -13.33 5.81
N GLU A 178 -38.98 -12.02 5.85
CA GLU A 178 -40.19 -11.39 5.27
C GLU A 178 -40.01 -10.86 3.82
N PHE A 179 -39.08 -11.41 3.03
CA PHE A 179 -38.96 -11.12 1.58
C PHE A 179 -39.30 -12.32 0.70
#